data_AF-A0A7J9GNR5-F1
#
_entry.id   AF-A0A7J9GNR5-F1
#
_cell.length_a   1.000
_cell.length_b   1.000
_cell.length_c   1.000
_cell.angle_alpha   90.00
_cell.angle_beta   90.00
_cell.angle_gamma   90.00
#
_symmetry.space_group_name_H-M   'P 1'
#
loop_
_entity.id
_entity.type
_entity.pdbx_description
1 polymer ?
#
loop_
_entity_poly.entity_id
_entity_poly.type
_entity_poly.pdbx_seq_one_letter_code
_entity_poly.pdbx_strand_id
1 'polypeptide(L)'
;MRLAKLDGLRQAAKTGVEMRFERERKKLGTKVESRVQQAEANRMLILKTYSQRRATQNERSSQSMLRRMARESKYKERVRAAIHQKRVAAEKKRLGLLEAEKKKACARILQVRRVANSISHQREVERRKMRDQLEDRLQRARRQRAEYLRQRGRTQKSIRVNCTRMHKQADLLSRKLARCWRQFLRQRKTTLDLAKAFDSLKINGKSVKSMPFEQLALLIESIATIQTVKALLDRIESRIKASRVGGASDLLSSLDNIDHLLKRVATPKRKTTPRPSMRSREAKRVASVRETAKYLAKSSRYPVRVVLCAYMILGHPEAVLSGHGEREIALAKSAEAFVQELELLVKIILEGPIKNSDKESGSALTERLTIRSQLTAFDKAWCSYLNCFVVWKVKDAQLLEEDLVRAACQLELSMIQKCKLTPEGDNTALTHDMKAIQR
;
A
#
# COMPACT_ATOMS: atom_id res chain seq x y z
N MET A 1 -100.18 83.30 104.42
CA MET A 1 -99.32 82.27 105.06
C MET A 1 -99.55 80.83 104.58
N ARG A 2 -100.73 80.40 104.07
CA ARG A 2 -100.97 78.98 103.65
C ARG A 2 -100.45 78.58 102.26
N LEU A 3 -100.48 79.47 101.27
CA LEU A 3 -100.04 79.17 99.89
C LEU A 3 -98.52 78.96 99.75
N ALA A 4 -97.71 79.75 100.46
CA ALA A 4 -96.25 79.62 100.47
C ALA A 4 -95.75 78.27 101.00
N LYS A 5 -96.51 77.63 101.92
CA LYS A 5 -96.16 76.34 102.53
C LYS A 5 -96.41 75.17 101.57
N LEU A 6 -97.45 75.25 100.73
CA LEU A 6 -97.73 74.26 99.68
C LEU A 6 -96.77 74.39 98.49
N ASP A 7 -96.37 75.61 98.15
CA ASP A 7 -95.37 75.85 97.11
C ASP A 7 -93.98 75.36 97.54
N GLY A 8 -93.60 75.57 98.81
CA GLY A 8 -92.39 74.98 99.40
C GLY A 8 -92.37 73.45 99.36
N LEU A 9 -93.50 72.78 99.62
CA LEU A 9 -93.61 71.32 99.49
C LEU A 9 -93.52 70.83 98.04
N ARG A 10 -94.10 71.57 97.08
CA ARG A 10 -93.96 71.28 95.64
C ARG A 10 -92.51 71.44 95.18
N GLN A 11 -91.84 72.53 95.58
CA GLN A 11 -90.44 72.75 95.23
C GLN A 11 -89.52 71.70 95.85
N ALA A 12 -89.77 71.28 97.10
CA ALA A 12 -89.02 70.20 97.75
C ALA A 12 -89.24 68.83 97.08
N ALA A 13 -90.46 68.52 96.65
CA ALA A 13 -90.75 67.30 95.89
C ALA A 13 -90.08 67.33 94.51
N LYS A 14 -90.11 68.47 93.81
CA LYS A 14 -89.45 68.67 92.52
C LYS A 14 -87.93 68.52 92.63
N THR A 15 -87.30 69.19 93.59
CA THR A 15 -85.86 69.01 93.87
C THR A 15 -85.54 67.59 94.31
N GLY A 16 -86.40 66.93 95.09
CA GLY A 16 -86.24 65.53 95.46
C GLY A 16 -86.26 64.57 94.25
N VAL A 17 -87.11 64.82 93.25
CA VAL A 17 -87.16 64.05 92.00
C VAL A 17 -85.95 64.37 91.11
N GLU A 18 -85.58 65.64 90.97
CA GLU A 18 -84.39 66.07 90.23
C GLU A 18 -83.10 65.46 90.81
N MET A 19 -82.96 65.44 92.14
CA MET A 19 -81.81 64.83 92.82
C MET A 19 -81.76 63.31 92.64
N ARG A 20 -82.90 62.62 92.54
CA ARG A 20 -82.94 61.18 92.21
C ARG A 20 -82.53 60.94 90.77
N PHE A 21 -83.08 61.72 89.85
CA PHE A 21 -82.75 61.65 88.42
C PHE A 21 -81.27 61.93 88.17
N GLU A 22 -80.69 62.93 88.83
CA GLU A 22 -79.25 63.20 88.76
C GLU A 22 -78.40 62.06 89.32
N ARG A 23 -78.81 61.47 90.45
CA ARG A 23 -78.10 60.31 91.04
C ARG A 23 -78.17 59.10 90.11
N GLU A 24 -79.32 58.84 89.51
CA GLU A 24 -79.48 57.76 88.51
C GLU A 24 -78.66 58.03 87.26
N ARG A 25 -78.68 59.27 86.75
CA ARG A 25 -77.88 59.67 85.59
C ARG A 25 -76.37 59.52 85.87
N LYS A 26 -75.90 59.91 87.06
CA LYS A 26 -74.49 59.72 87.47
C LYS A 26 -74.13 58.23 87.60
N LYS A 27 -75.01 57.41 88.19
CA LYS A 27 -74.83 55.94 88.28
C LYS A 27 -74.83 55.26 86.91
N LEU A 28 -75.70 55.68 86.00
CA LEU A 28 -75.74 55.16 84.63
C LEU A 28 -74.53 55.63 83.83
N GLY A 29 -74.10 56.89 83.99
CA GLY A 29 -72.89 57.43 83.38
C GLY A 29 -71.64 56.61 83.74
N THR A 30 -71.41 56.39 85.04
CA THR A 30 -70.29 55.55 85.51
C THR A 30 -70.38 54.10 85.04
N LYS A 31 -71.59 53.53 84.93
CA LYS A 31 -71.81 52.18 84.37
C LYS A 31 -71.55 52.11 82.86
N VAL A 32 -71.85 53.17 82.11
CA VAL A 32 -71.54 53.26 80.68
C VAL A 32 -70.03 53.44 80.49
N GLU A 33 -69.40 54.36 81.22
CA GLU A 33 -67.95 54.59 81.17
C GLU A 33 -67.15 53.32 81.47
N SER A 34 -67.50 52.59 82.54
CA SER A 34 -66.85 51.31 82.86
C SER A 34 -67.04 50.25 81.77
N ARG A 35 -68.21 50.18 81.14
CA ARG A 35 -68.45 49.26 80.00
C ARG A 35 -67.66 49.66 78.75
N VAL A 36 -67.53 50.95 78.46
CA VAL A 36 -66.72 51.45 77.35
C VAL A 36 -65.24 51.12 77.58
N GLN A 37 -64.72 51.42 78.78
CA GLN A 37 -63.35 51.05 79.15
C GLN A 37 -63.10 49.54 79.06
N GLN A 38 -64.06 48.72 79.49
CA GLN A 38 -63.97 47.26 79.35
C GLN A 38 -63.99 46.81 77.88
N ALA A 39 -64.82 47.42 77.04
CA ALA A 39 -64.88 47.11 75.61
C ALA A 39 -63.59 47.52 74.88
N GLU A 40 -63.00 48.66 75.23
CA GLU A 40 -61.70 49.11 74.72
C GLU A 40 -60.57 48.18 75.15
N ALA A 41 -60.54 47.77 76.42
CA ALA A 41 -59.58 46.80 76.91
C ALA A 41 -59.69 45.45 76.16
N ASN A 42 -60.92 44.97 75.93
CA ASN A 42 -61.16 43.76 75.14
C ASN A 42 -60.71 43.93 73.68
N ARG A 43 -61.00 45.07 73.04
CA ARG A 43 -60.55 45.38 71.67
C ARG A 43 -59.03 45.37 71.57
N MET A 44 -58.34 46.01 72.52
CA MET A 44 -56.89 46.04 72.56
C MET A 44 -56.28 44.66 72.78
N LEU A 45 -56.89 43.82 73.63
CA LEU A 45 -56.46 42.45 73.83
C LEU A 45 -56.56 41.64 72.53
N ILE A 46 -57.70 41.73 71.82
CA ILE A 46 -57.89 41.04 70.54
C ILE A 46 -56.84 41.49 69.52
N LEU A 47 -56.62 42.80 69.37
CA LEU A 47 -55.62 43.34 68.45
C LEU A 47 -54.20 42.85 68.80
N LYS A 48 -53.84 42.82 70.08
CA LYS A 48 -52.54 42.32 70.56
C LYS A 48 -52.37 40.82 70.28
N THR A 49 -53.41 40.02 70.50
CA THR A 49 -53.34 38.58 70.19
C THR A 49 -53.24 38.33 68.68
N TYR A 50 -53.96 39.11 67.85
CA TYR A 50 -53.89 38.99 66.40
C TYR A 50 -52.53 39.42 65.86
N SER A 51 -51.97 40.53 66.35
CA SER A 51 -50.64 40.99 65.95
C SER A 51 -49.56 39.97 66.33
N GLN A 52 -49.63 39.38 67.52
CA GLN A 52 -48.73 38.29 67.94
C GLN A 52 -48.86 37.05 67.04
N ARG A 53 -50.08 36.61 66.73
CA ARG A 53 -50.30 35.47 65.81
C ARG A 53 -49.68 35.74 64.44
N ARG A 54 -49.94 36.92 63.85
CA ARG A 54 -49.36 37.30 62.56
C ARG A 54 -47.83 37.35 62.61
N ALA A 55 -47.25 37.89 63.68
CA ALA A 55 -45.80 37.92 63.87
C ALA A 55 -45.20 36.50 63.91
N THR A 56 -45.78 35.59 64.71
CA THR A 56 -45.30 34.20 64.79
C THR A 56 -45.43 33.45 63.46
N GLN A 57 -46.49 33.71 62.69
CA GLN A 57 -46.68 33.09 61.38
C GLN A 57 -45.67 33.60 60.35
N ASN A 58 -45.39 34.90 60.36
CA ASN A 58 -44.37 35.51 59.51
C ASN A 58 -42.97 34.98 59.86
N GLU A 59 -42.65 34.82 61.15
CA GLU A 59 -41.39 34.25 61.61
C GLU A 59 -41.24 32.78 61.19
N ARG A 60 -42.29 31.97 61.34
CA ARG A 60 -42.28 30.57 60.86
C ARG A 60 -42.06 30.50 59.35
N SER A 61 -42.71 31.40 58.60
CA SER A 61 -42.59 31.47 57.14
C SER A 61 -41.17 31.88 56.73
N SER A 62 -40.57 32.88 57.38
CA SER A 62 -39.20 33.32 57.09
C SER A 62 -38.17 32.25 57.45
N GLN A 63 -38.32 31.58 58.59
CA GLN A 63 -37.45 30.46 58.98
C GLN A 63 -37.55 29.29 58.00
N SER A 64 -38.76 28.94 57.54
CA SER A 64 -38.98 27.90 56.52
C SER A 64 -38.29 28.25 55.20
N MET A 65 -38.42 29.50 54.75
CA MET A 65 -37.75 29.99 53.54
C MET A 65 -36.23 29.96 53.66
N LEU A 66 -35.66 30.39 54.80
CA LEU A 66 -34.22 30.31 55.05
C LEU A 66 -33.71 28.86 55.01
N ARG A 67 -34.45 27.91 55.60
CA ARG A 67 -34.11 26.48 55.56
C ARG A 67 -34.14 25.94 54.13
N ARG A 68 -35.12 26.35 53.31
CA ARG A 68 -35.21 25.97 51.90
C ARG A 68 -34.03 26.52 51.12
N MET A 69 -33.71 27.80 51.27
CA MET A 69 -32.57 28.45 50.62
C MET A 69 -31.24 27.78 50.99
N ALA A 70 -31.04 27.43 52.27
CA ALA A 70 -29.85 26.72 52.73
C ALA A 70 -29.72 25.33 52.10
N ARG A 71 -30.83 24.59 51.95
CA ARG A 71 -30.83 23.27 51.27
C ARG A 71 -30.51 23.41 49.78
N GLU A 72 -31.11 24.38 49.10
CA GLU A 72 -30.86 24.64 47.68
C GLU A 72 -29.41 25.10 47.43
N SER A 73 -28.86 25.96 48.29
CA SER A 73 -27.45 26.38 48.25
C SER A 73 -26.51 25.18 48.39
N LYS A 74 -26.72 24.33 49.42
CA LYS A 74 -25.93 23.10 49.61
C LYS A 74 -26.02 22.15 48.41
N TYR A 75 -27.21 22.00 47.82
CA TYR A 75 -27.39 21.18 46.62
C TYR A 75 -26.59 21.76 45.44
N LYS A 76 -26.70 23.06 45.18
CA LYS A 76 -25.96 23.73 44.10
C LYS A 76 -24.44 23.59 44.28
N GLU A 77 -23.94 23.70 45.50
CA GLU A 77 -22.52 23.47 45.82
C GLU A 77 -22.07 22.05 45.51
N ARG A 78 -22.84 21.03 45.92
CA ARG A 78 -22.54 19.62 45.59
C ARG A 78 -22.53 19.37 44.10
N VAL A 79 -23.48 19.93 43.36
CA VAL A 79 -23.53 19.83 41.89
C VAL A 79 -22.30 20.48 41.26
N ARG A 80 -21.92 21.69 41.68
CA ARG A 80 -20.72 22.38 41.18
C ARG A 80 -19.45 21.57 41.47
N ALA A 81 -19.31 21.04 42.69
CA ALA A 81 -18.19 20.20 43.07
C ALA A 81 -18.12 18.93 42.20
N ALA A 82 -19.25 18.24 41.97
CA ALA A 82 -19.31 17.06 41.11
C ALA A 82 -18.94 17.39 39.65
N ILE A 83 -19.39 18.53 39.12
CA ILE A 83 -19.01 18.98 37.77
C ILE A 83 -17.50 19.26 37.69
N HIS A 84 -16.93 19.94 38.68
CA HIS A 84 -15.49 20.20 38.73
C HIS A 84 -14.68 18.91 38.83
N GLN A 85 -15.08 17.96 39.68
CA GLN A 85 -14.42 16.66 39.76
C GLN A 85 -14.46 15.91 38.42
N LYS A 86 -15.61 15.91 37.72
CA LYS A 86 -15.73 15.31 36.39
C LYS A 86 -14.82 15.99 35.36
N ARG A 87 -14.72 17.32 35.39
CA ARG A 87 -13.81 18.08 34.50
C ARG A 87 -12.35 17.74 34.77
N VAL A 88 -11.92 17.77 36.03
CA VAL A 88 -10.55 17.43 36.42
C VAL A 88 -10.21 15.98 36.04
N ALA A 89 -11.13 15.04 36.25
CA ALA A 89 -10.92 13.66 35.84
C ALA A 89 -10.81 13.51 34.31
N ALA A 90 -11.61 14.22 33.55
CA ALA A 90 -11.55 14.23 32.09
C ALA A 90 -10.24 14.87 31.58
N GLU A 91 -9.80 15.98 32.17
CA GLU A 91 -8.53 16.63 31.83
C GLU A 91 -7.34 15.74 32.16
N LYS A 92 -7.33 15.07 33.31
CA LYS A 92 -6.30 14.09 33.68
C LYS A 92 -6.22 12.96 32.65
N LYS A 93 -7.36 12.43 32.19
CA LYS A 93 -7.41 11.41 31.14
C LYS A 93 -6.87 11.94 29.81
N ARG A 94 -7.30 13.15 29.40
CA ARG A 94 -6.81 13.80 28.17
C ARG A 94 -5.30 14.00 28.20
N LEU A 95 -4.76 14.53 29.29
CA LEU A 95 -3.31 14.73 29.45
C LEU A 95 -2.55 13.41 29.42
N GLY A 96 -3.05 12.38 30.09
CA GLY A 96 -2.42 11.04 30.06
C GLY A 96 -2.36 10.44 28.66
N LEU A 97 -3.41 10.58 27.85
CA LEU A 97 -3.41 10.14 26.46
C LEU A 97 -2.40 10.92 25.61
N LEU A 98 -2.39 12.25 25.74
CA LEU A 98 -1.45 13.12 25.01
C LEU A 98 0.01 12.80 25.37
N GLU A 99 0.31 12.55 26.65
CA GLU A 99 1.65 12.15 27.07
C GLU A 99 2.06 10.79 26.49
N ALA A 100 1.14 9.82 26.46
CA ALA A 100 1.39 8.52 25.85
C ALA A 100 1.68 8.64 24.34
N GLU A 101 0.94 9.50 23.63
CA GLU A 101 1.19 9.79 22.22
C GLU A 101 2.52 10.48 21.99
N LYS A 102 2.85 11.50 22.80
CA LYS A 102 4.16 12.17 22.76
C LYS A 102 5.30 11.16 22.97
N LYS A 103 5.20 10.28 23.95
CA LYS A 103 6.20 9.22 24.22
C LYS A 103 6.34 8.27 23.03
N LYS A 104 5.24 7.84 22.41
CA LYS A 104 5.26 7.01 21.19
C LYS A 104 5.93 7.72 20.02
N ALA A 105 5.62 9.00 19.80
CA ALA A 105 6.24 9.80 18.75
C ALA A 105 7.76 9.96 18.97
N CYS A 106 8.19 10.29 20.19
CA CYS A 106 9.61 10.37 20.54
C CYS A 106 10.33 9.03 20.32
N ALA A 107 9.71 7.90 20.69
CA ALA A 107 10.28 6.58 20.46
C ALA A 107 10.50 6.28 18.96
N ARG A 108 9.53 6.65 18.10
CA ARG A 108 9.66 6.52 16.63
C ARG A 108 10.82 7.37 16.10
N ILE A 109 10.94 8.62 16.55
CA ILE A 109 12.05 9.50 16.14
C ILE A 109 13.40 8.92 16.56
N LEU A 110 13.51 8.37 17.78
CA LEU A 110 14.73 7.72 18.24
C LEU A 110 15.09 6.49 17.39
N GLN A 111 14.10 5.69 16.99
CA GLN A 111 14.33 4.57 16.07
C GLN A 111 14.84 5.04 14.71
N VAL A 112 14.21 6.07 14.12
CA VAL A 112 14.66 6.65 12.84
C VAL A 112 16.10 7.16 12.96
N ARG A 113 16.43 7.88 14.04
CA ARG A 113 17.80 8.37 14.28
C ARG A 113 18.80 7.23 14.42
N ARG A 114 18.45 6.14 15.11
CA ARG A 114 19.32 4.96 15.23
C ARG A 114 19.58 4.32 13.86
N VAL A 115 18.55 4.15 13.05
CA VAL A 115 18.68 3.59 11.69
C VAL A 115 19.54 4.51 10.82
N ALA A 116 19.29 5.82 10.85
CA ALA A 116 20.09 6.80 10.10
C ALA A 116 21.57 6.77 10.49
N ASN A 117 21.87 6.70 11.79
CA ASN A 117 23.24 6.58 12.30
C ASN A 117 23.90 5.26 11.86
N SER A 118 23.17 4.14 11.88
CA SER A 118 23.67 2.85 11.40
C SER A 118 24.03 2.88 9.92
N ILE A 119 23.17 3.48 9.09
CA ILE A 119 23.42 3.64 7.65
C ILE A 119 24.63 4.55 7.41
N SER A 120 24.72 5.67 8.14
CA SER A 120 25.86 6.58 8.06
C SER A 120 27.18 5.87 8.41
N HIS A 121 27.18 5.13 9.52
CA HIS A 121 28.33 4.34 9.95
C HIS A 121 28.71 3.28 8.91
N GLN A 122 27.74 2.54 8.36
CA GLN A 122 28.00 1.56 7.31
C GLN A 122 28.65 2.20 6.08
N ARG A 123 28.13 3.34 5.60
CA ARG A 123 28.72 4.09 4.48
C ARG A 123 30.13 4.57 4.79
N GLU A 124 30.40 4.97 6.03
CA GLU A 124 31.74 5.36 6.46
C GLU A 124 32.71 4.17 6.46
N VAL A 125 32.29 3.01 6.95
CA VAL A 125 33.09 1.78 6.90
C VAL A 125 33.38 1.38 5.44
N GLU A 126 32.40 1.45 4.56
CA GLU A 126 32.60 1.17 3.13
C GLU A 126 33.59 2.17 2.49
N ARG A 127 33.48 3.46 2.80
CA ARG A 127 34.44 4.48 2.36
C ARG A 127 35.86 4.20 2.86
N ARG A 128 36.01 3.81 4.13
CA ARG A 128 37.30 3.42 4.71
C ARG A 128 37.88 2.21 3.97
N LYS A 129 37.10 1.14 3.78
CA LYS A 129 37.51 -0.05 3.02
C LYS A 129 37.97 0.28 1.60
N MET A 130 37.27 1.18 0.90
CA MET A 130 37.68 1.59 -0.45
C MET A 130 38.99 2.37 -0.45
N ARG A 131 39.22 3.23 0.55
CA ARG A 131 40.51 3.92 0.71
C ARG A 131 41.64 2.94 0.99
N ASP A 132 41.45 2.00 1.91
CA ASP A 132 42.46 0.99 2.25
C ASP A 132 42.78 0.11 1.03
N GLN A 133 41.77 -0.28 0.24
CA GLN A 133 41.98 -1.02 -1.01
C GLN A 133 42.78 -0.24 -2.05
N LEU A 134 42.55 1.07 -2.17
CA LEU A 134 43.32 1.93 -3.07
C LEU A 134 44.76 2.07 -2.58
N GLU A 135 44.95 2.28 -1.28
CA GLU A 135 46.28 2.35 -0.68
C GLU A 135 47.06 1.05 -0.86
N ASP A 136 46.44 -0.10 -0.60
CA ASP A 136 47.02 -1.42 -0.83
C ASP A 136 47.41 -1.63 -2.30
N ARG A 137 46.58 -1.16 -3.25
CA ARG A 137 46.90 -1.24 -4.68
C ARG A 137 48.08 -0.34 -5.04
N LEU A 138 48.13 0.87 -4.51
CA LEU A 138 49.25 1.79 -4.72
C LEU A 138 50.55 1.24 -4.12
N GLN A 139 50.50 0.69 -2.90
CA GLN A 139 51.65 0.04 -2.28
C GLN A 139 52.11 -1.19 -3.07
N ARG A 140 51.17 -2.03 -3.55
CA ARG A 140 51.51 -3.16 -4.44
C ARG A 140 52.15 -2.71 -5.74
N ALA A 141 51.63 -1.67 -6.38
CA ALA A 141 52.22 -1.10 -7.59
C ALA A 141 53.62 -0.53 -7.32
N ARG A 142 53.83 0.14 -6.18
CA ARG A 142 55.17 0.60 -5.74
C ARG A 142 56.14 -0.57 -5.56
N ARG A 143 55.73 -1.65 -4.89
CA ARG A 143 56.54 -2.87 -4.69
C ARG A 143 56.88 -3.52 -6.03
N GLN A 144 55.89 -3.73 -6.91
CA GLN A 144 56.09 -4.28 -8.25
C GLN A 144 57.02 -3.42 -9.10
N ARG A 145 56.91 -2.09 -9.02
CA ARG A 145 57.83 -1.17 -9.72
C ARG A 145 59.26 -1.30 -9.18
N ALA A 146 59.42 -1.38 -7.86
CA ALA A 146 60.73 -1.59 -7.25
C ALA A 146 61.34 -2.96 -7.64
N GLU A 147 60.54 -4.02 -7.66
CA GLU A 147 60.95 -5.34 -8.14
C GLU A 147 61.31 -5.34 -9.62
N TYR A 148 60.51 -4.70 -10.47
CA TYR A 148 60.78 -4.57 -11.90
C TYR A 148 62.10 -3.83 -12.15
N LEU A 149 62.36 -2.74 -11.42
CA LEU A 149 63.63 -2.03 -11.50
C LEU A 149 64.80 -2.92 -11.03
N ARG A 150 64.63 -3.72 -9.97
CA ARG A 150 65.63 -4.73 -9.55
C ARG A 150 65.87 -5.82 -10.61
N GLN A 151 64.83 -6.25 -11.32
CA GLN A 151 64.91 -7.27 -12.37
C GLN A 151 65.50 -6.72 -13.67
N ARG A 152 65.28 -5.43 -14.00
CA ARG A 152 65.94 -4.74 -15.12
C ARG A 152 67.45 -4.61 -14.93
N GLY A 153 67.96 -4.73 -13.70
CA GLY A 153 69.39 -4.90 -13.43
C GLY A 153 69.91 -6.34 -13.64
N ARG A 154 69.04 -7.33 -13.87
CA ARG A 154 69.36 -8.78 -13.97
C ARG A 154 68.94 -9.41 -15.30
N THR A 155 68.71 -8.61 -16.34
CA THR A 155 67.90 -8.90 -17.55
C THR A 155 68.39 -10.02 -18.48
N GLN A 156 69.58 -10.58 -18.28
CA GLN A 156 70.13 -11.56 -19.21
C GLN A 156 69.49 -12.96 -19.08
N LYS A 157 68.79 -13.26 -17.97
CA LYS A 157 68.13 -14.56 -17.74
C LYS A 157 66.62 -14.60 -18.06
N SER A 158 65.94 -13.48 -18.32
CA SER A 158 64.47 -13.43 -18.46
C SER A 158 63.94 -13.62 -19.89
N ILE A 159 64.75 -13.32 -20.90
CA ILE A 159 64.34 -13.37 -22.32
C ILE A 159 63.99 -14.81 -22.74
N ARG A 160 64.73 -15.81 -22.23
CA ARG A 160 64.52 -17.24 -22.57
C ARG A 160 63.21 -17.81 -22.02
N VAL A 161 62.76 -17.32 -20.85
CA VAL A 161 61.51 -17.78 -20.19
C VAL A 161 60.26 -17.19 -20.88
N ASN A 162 60.37 -15.98 -21.43
CA ASN A 162 59.25 -15.30 -22.09
C ASN A 162 58.87 -15.98 -23.42
N CYS A 163 59.85 -16.44 -24.20
CA CYS A 163 59.60 -17.20 -25.44
C CYS A 163 58.80 -18.49 -25.21
N THR A 164 59.10 -19.23 -24.13
CA THR A 164 58.33 -20.42 -23.75
C THR A 164 56.90 -20.11 -23.29
N ARG A 165 56.67 -18.93 -22.70
CA ARG A 165 55.33 -18.48 -22.29
C ARG A 165 54.48 -18.06 -23.49
N MET A 166 55.10 -17.39 -24.47
CA MET A 166 54.44 -17.02 -25.73
C MET A 166 54.01 -18.24 -26.54
N HIS A 167 54.85 -19.27 -26.65
CA HIS A 167 54.48 -20.54 -27.32
C HIS A 167 53.29 -21.23 -26.65
N LYS A 168 53.27 -21.33 -25.32
CA LYS A 168 52.13 -21.89 -24.57
C LYS A 168 50.83 -21.10 -24.78
N GLN A 169 50.94 -19.79 -24.94
CA GLN A 169 49.79 -18.93 -25.19
C GLN A 169 49.27 -19.09 -26.64
N ALA A 170 50.17 -19.23 -27.62
CA ALA A 170 49.82 -19.56 -29.00
C ALA A 170 49.10 -20.92 -29.09
N ASP A 171 49.59 -21.94 -28.38
CA ASP A 171 48.96 -23.27 -28.31
C ASP A 171 47.58 -23.23 -27.63
N LEU A 172 47.40 -22.40 -26.60
CA LEU A 172 46.10 -22.23 -25.97
C LEU A 172 45.09 -21.60 -26.95
N LEU A 173 45.53 -20.62 -27.73
CA LEU A 173 44.71 -19.95 -28.74
C LEU A 173 44.38 -20.88 -29.91
N SER A 174 45.34 -21.66 -30.41
CA SER A 174 45.11 -22.64 -31.47
C SER A 174 44.11 -23.71 -31.02
N ARG A 175 44.21 -24.21 -29.79
CA ARG A 175 43.23 -25.15 -29.21
C ARG A 175 41.85 -24.52 -28.98
N LYS A 176 41.77 -23.21 -28.73
CA LYS A 176 40.48 -22.49 -28.66
C LYS A 176 39.87 -22.36 -30.05
N LEU A 177 40.64 -21.94 -31.04
CA LEU A 177 40.20 -21.85 -32.44
C LEU A 177 39.73 -23.21 -32.98
N ALA A 178 40.50 -24.27 -32.77
CA ALA A 178 40.12 -25.62 -33.18
C ALA A 178 38.87 -26.15 -32.46
N ARG A 179 38.59 -25.70 -31.22
CA ARG A 179 37.34 -26.01 -30.51
C ARG A 179 36.16 -25.22 -31.08
N CYS A 180 36.32 -23.92 -31.32
CA CYS A 180 35.30 -23.09 -31.97
C CYS A 180 34.96 -23.60 -33.37
N TRP A 181 35.95 -24.03 -34.14
CA TRP A 181 35.78 -24.61 -35.47
C TRP A 181 35.04 -25.94 -35.42
N ARG A 182 35.43 -26.86 -34.52
CA ARG A 182 34.69 -28.12 -34.29
C ARG A 182 33.27 -27.90 -33.78
N GLN A 183 33.05 -26.87 -32.96
CA GLN A 183 31.72 -26.48 -32.50
C GLN A 183 30.87 -25.91 -33.63
N PHE A 184 31.46 -25.08 -34.51
CA PHE A 184 30.82 -24.60 -35.72
C PHE A 184 30.39 -25.75 -36.65
N LEU A 185 31.27 -26.73 -36.86
CA LEU A 185 30.97 -27.93 -37.65
C LEU A 185 29.89 -28.82 -37.02
N ARG A 186 29.86 -28.95 -35.68
CA ARG A 186 28.83 -29.72 -34.95
C ARG A 186 27.48 -29.01 -34.90
N GLN A 187 27.46 -27.67 -34.86
CA GLN A 187 26.22 -26.88 -34.83
C GLN A 187 25.54 -26.81 -36.21
N ARG A 188 26.29 -27.06 -37.31
CA ARG A 188 25.88 -27.44 -38.68
C ARG A 188 24.69 -26.73 -39.33
N LYS A 189 24.17 -25.66 -38.74
CA LYS A 189 23.16 -24.77 -39.29
C LYS A 189 23.78 -23.38 -39.31
N THR A 190 24.11 -22.92 -40.51
CA THR A 190 24.51 -21.53 -40.72
C THR A 190 23.35 -20.61 -40.30
N THR A 191 23.61 -19.31 -40.09
CA THR A 191 22.52 -18.33 -39.88
C THR A 191 21.47 -18.41 -40.99
N LEU A 192 21.93 -18.72 -42.20
CA LEU A 192 21.10 -18.90 -43.39
C LEU A 192 20.25 -20.19 -43.30
N ASP A 193 20.81 -21.32 -42.88
CA ASP A 193 20.03 -22.57 -42.72
C ASP A 193 18.95 -22.44 -41.63
N LEU A 194 19.25 -21.72 -40.54
CA LEU A 194 18.28 -21.43 -39.48
C LEU A 194 17.17 -20.50 -39.97
N ALA A 195 17.51 -19.49 -40.76
CA ALA A 195 16.54 -18.58 -41.35
C ALA A 195 15.64 -19.31 -42.37
N LYS A 196 16.19 -20.18 -43.22
CA LYS A 196 15.41 -21.06 -44.12
C LYS A 196 14.49 -22.00 -43.36
N ALA A 197 14.97 -22.59 -42.27
CA ALA A 197 14.15 -23.46 -41.42
C ALA A 197 13.00 -22.68 -40.75
N PHE A 198 13.22 -21.43 -40.34
CA PHE A 198 12.16 -20.58 -39.82
C PHE A 198 11.16 -20.16 -40.91
N ASP A 199 11.63 -19.75 -42.08
CA ASP A 199 10.80 -19.38 -43.22
C ASP A 199 9.91 -20.56 -43.69
N SER A 200 10.42 -21.79 -43.62
CA SER A 200 9.65 -23.01 -43.92
C SER A 200 8.46 -23.27 -42.98
N LEU A 201 8.45 -22.65 -41.77
CA LEU A 201 7.30 -22.73 -40.86
C LEU A 201 6.12 -21.89 -41.36
N LYS A 202 6.34 -21.01 -42.35
CA LYS A 202 5.33 -20.11 -42.94
C LYS A 202 4.59 -19.24 -41.91
N ILE A 203 5.22 -18.94 -40.78
CA ILE A 203 4.74 -18.00 -39.78
C ILE A 203 5.22 -16.62 -40.20
N ASN A 204 4.38 -15.89 -40.94
CA ASN A 204 4.66 -14.52 -41.37
C ASN A 204 3.45 -13.63 -41.08
N GLY A 205 3.66 -12.31 -41.01
CA GLY A 205 2.63 -11.37 -40.58
C GLY A 205 1.38 -11.38 -41.46
N LYS A 206 1.49 -11.82 -42.72
CA LYS A 206 0.37 -11.93 -43.67
C LYS A 206 -0.39 -13.27 -43.53
N SER A 207 0.33 -14.37 -43.35
CA SER A 207 -0.25 -15.70 -43.15
C SER A 207 -0.97 -15.79 -41.81
N VAL A 208 -0.41 -15.17 -40.78
CA VAL A 208 -0.97 -15.18 -39.43
C VAL A 208 -2.28 -14.38 -39.35
N LYS A 209 -2.48 -13.34 -40.16
CA LYS A 209 -3.76 -12.60 -40.26
C LYS A 209 -4.86 -13.36 -41.03
N SER A 210 -4.48 -14.31 -41.89
CA SER A 210 -5.41 -15.06 -42.74
C SER A 210 -5.71 -16.48 -42.24
N MET A 211 -4.91 -16.98 -41.30
CA MET A 211 -5.08 -18.28 -40.66
C MET A 211 -6.07 -18.18 -39.48
N PRO A 212 -6.87 -19.20 -39.16
CA PRO A 212 -7.65 -19.26 -37.92
C PRO A 212 -6.79 -19.35 -36.66
N PHE A 213 -7.29 -18.80 -35.54
CA PHE A 213 -6.57 -18.75 -34.27
C PHE A 213 -6.12 -20.13 -33.76
N GLU A 214 -7.00 -21.14 -33.84
CA GLU A 214 -6.72 -22.49 -33.37
C GLU A 214 -5.58 -23.15 -34.15
N GLN A 215 -5.54 -22.94 -35.46
CA GLN A 215 -4.48 -23.45 -36.32
C GLN A 215 -3.13 -22.78 -36.01
N LEU A 216 -3.14 -21.47 -35.76
CA LEU A 216 -1.96 -20.74 -35.35
C LEU A 216 -1.45 -21.19 -33.97
N ALA A 217 -2.35 -21.40 -33.01
CA ALA A 217 -2.02 -21.86 -31.67
C ALA A 217 -1.35 -23.25 -31.72
N LEU A 218 -1.90 -24.19 -32.48
CA LEU A 218 -1.31 -25.52 -32.68
C LEU A 218 0.09 -25.45 -33.31
N LEU A 219 0.29 -24.57 -34.29
CA LEU A 219 1.60 -24.37 -34.93
C LEU A 219 2.64 -23.80 -33.97
N ILE A 220 2.26 -22.84 -33.12
CA ILE A 220 3.14 -22.19 -32.14
C ILE A 220 3.45 -23.11 -30.95
N GLU A 221 2.54 -24.00 -30.59
CA GLU A 221 2.75 -24.99 -29.52
C GLU A 221 3.61 -26.18 -29.96
N SER A 222 3.69 -26.45 -31.27
CA SER A 222 4.50 -27.53 -31.80
C SER A 222 5.96 -27.47 -31.33
N ILE A 223 6.45 -28.60 -30.83
CA ILE A 223 7.82 -28.74 -30.33
C ILE A 223 8.83 -28.41 -31.43
N ALA A 224 8.53 -28.79 -32.68
CA ALA A 224 9.38 -28.49 -33.83
C ALA A 224 9.53 -26.97 -34.04
N THR A 225 8.41 -26.23 -34.04
CA THR A 225 8.37 -24.76 -34.16
C THR A 225 9.13 -24.09 -33.02
N ILE A 226 8.91 -24.53 -31.78
CA ILE A 226 9.61 -23.96 -30.62
C ILE A 226 11.13 -24.17 -30.74
N GLN A 227 11.57 -25.35 -31.19
CA GLN A 227 13.00 -25.65 -31.32
C GLN A 227 13.65 -24.90 -32.49
N THR A 228 12.98 -24.76 -33.63
CA THR A 228 13.51 -24.02 -34.80
C THR A 228 13.65 -22.54 -34.48
N VAL A 229 12.62 -21.93 -33.91
CA VAL A 229 12.60 -20.52 -33.50
C VAL A 229 13.65 -20.27 -32.42
N LYS A 230 13.77 -21.18 -31.44
CA LYS A 230 14.82 -21.11 -30.41
C LYS A 230 16.22 -21.10 -31.01
N ALA A 231 16.50 -22.03 -31.94
CA ALA A 231 17.82 -22.13 -32.55
C ALA A 231 18.18 -20.85 -33.33
N LEU A 232 17.21 -20.24 -34.01
CA LEU A 232 17.38 -18.95 -34.70
C LEU A 232 17.65 -17.81 -33.70
N LEU A 233 16.83 -17.69 -32.65
CA LEU A 233 16.98 -16.64 -31.63
C LEU A 233 18.28 -16.76 -30.85
N ASP A 234 18.68 -17.97 -30.45
CA ASP A 234 19.97 -18.22 -29.78
C ASP A 234 21.15 -17.79 -30.68
N ARG A 235 21.01 -17.96 -32.00
CA ARG A 235 22.00 -17.53 -32.99
C ARG A 235 22.02 -16.01 -33.15
N ILE A 236 20.85 -15.36 -33.20
CA ILE A 236 20.71 -13.89 -33.23
C ILE A 236 21.32 -13.28 -31.96
N GLU A 237 20.99 -13.82 -30.78
CA GLU A 237 21.56 -13.41 -29.49
C GLU A 237 23.09 -13.53 -29.49
N SER A 238 23.62 -14.63 -30.04
CA SER A 238 25.06 -14.83 -30.17
C SER A 238 25.72 -13.82 -31.12
N ARG A 239 25.06 -13.46 -32.23
CA ARG A 239 25.54 -12.45 -33.19
C ARG A 239 25.55 -11.05 -32.58
N ILE A 240 24.50 -10.71 -31.82
CA ILE A 240 24.41 -9.44 -31.08
C ILE A 240 25.49 -9.36 -30.00
N LYS A 241 25.80 -10.47 -29.31
CA LYS A 241 26.92 -10.51 -28.36
C LYS A 241 28.27 -10.37 -29.05
N ALA A 242 28.44 -10.98 -30.23
CA ALA A 242 29.69 -10.92 -30.99
C ALA A 242 29.96 -9.53 -31.58
N SER A 243 28.93 -8.82 -32.07
CA SER A 243 29.08 -7.46 -32.62
C SER A 243 29.50 -6.41 -31.58
N ARG A 244 29.36 -6.72 -30.28
CA ARG A 244 29.78 -5.89 -29.14
C ARG A 244 31.28 -5.95 -28.85
N VAL A 245 31.96 -7.06 -29.16
CA VAL A 245 33.37 -7.26 -28.78
C VAL A 245 34.33 -6.47 -29.68
N GLY A 246 33.88 -6.01 -30.85
CA GLY A 246 34.70 -5.27 -31.83
C GLY A 246 34.28 -3.82 -32.08
N GLY A 247 33.38 -3.24 -31.29
CA GLY A 247 32.97 -1.83 -31.39
C GLY A 247 33.57 -1.01 -30.26
N ALA A 248 34.06 0.20 -30.57
CA ALA A 248 34.56 1.17 -29.60
C ALA A 248 33.59 1.35 -28.41
N SER A 249 34.18 1.61 -27.25
CA SER A 249 33.61 1.55 -25.89
C SER A 249 32.33 2.38 -25.63
N ASP A 250 31.84 3.15 -26.60
CA ASP A 250 30.73 4.10 -26.40
C ASP A 250 29.34 3.51 -26.73
N LEU A 251 29.27 2.38 -27.44
CA LEU A 251 28.01 1.64 -27.68
C LEU A 251 27.69 0.61 -26.59
N LEU A 252 28.55 0.50 -25.57
CA LEU A 252 28.44 -0.51 -24.51
C LEU A 252 27.34 -0.19 -23.47
N SER A 253 26.81 1.03 -23.47
CA SER A 253 25.82 1.53 -22.51
C SER A 253 24.36 1.41 -22.97
N SER A 254 24.08 1.23 -24.26
CA SER A 254 22.74 1.43 -24.82
C SER A 254 21.88 0.16 -24.96
N LEU A 255 22.24 -0.92 -24.28
CA LEU A 255 21.33 -2.06 -24.19
C LEU A 255 20.46 -1.91 -22.96
N ASP A 256 19.16 -1.73 -23.18
CA ASP A 256 18.20 -1.64 -22.08
C ASP A 256 18.31 -2.89 -21.19
N ASN A 257 18.50 -2.64 -19.88
CA ASN A 257 18.58 -3.68 -18.88
C ASN A 257 17.18 -4.29 -18.66
N ILE A 258 16.82 -5.27 -19.48
CA ILE A 258 15.53 -5.97 -19.45
C ILE A 258 15.50 -7.18 -18.51
N ASP A 259 16.52 -7.41 -17.68
CA ASP A 259 16.59 -8.58 -16.78
C ASP A 259 15.41 -8.62 -15.81
N HIS A 260 14.94 -7.45 -15.38
CA HIS A 260 13.78 -7.31 -14.51
C HIS A 260 12.47 -7.70 -15.21
N LEU A 261 12.33 -7.45 -16.51
CA LEU A 261 11.19 -7.87 -17.33
C LEU A 261 11.22 -9.37 -17.58
N LEU A 262 12.38 -9.92 -17.94
CA LEU A 262 12.54 -11.35 -18.19
C LEU A 262 12.23 -12.20 -16.95
N LYS A 263 12.54 -11.71 -15.75
CA LYS A 263 12.15 -12.36 -14.49
C LYS A 263 10.63 -12.47 -14.32
N ARG A 264 9.86 -11.48 -14.79
CA ARG A 264 8.40 -11.47 -14.69
C ARG A 264 7.73 -12.43 -15.68
N VAL A 265 8.37 -12.67 -16.83
CA VAL A 265 7.84 -13.58 -17.86
C VAL A 265 8.43 -15.00 -17.77
N ALA A 266 9.46 -15.20 -16.95
CA ALA A 266 10.02 -16.51 -16.70
C ALA A 266 8.97 -17.41 -16.05
N THR A 267 8.68 -18.55 -16.67
CA THR A 267 7.81 -19.56 -16.09
C THR A 267 8.47 -20.11 -14.83
N PRO A 268 7.80 -20.06 -13.65
CA PRO A 268 8.29 -20.78 -12.49
C PRO A 268 8.30 -22.27 -12.85
N LYS A 269 9.49 -22.86 -12.97
CA LYS A 269 9.58 -24.31 -13.14
C LYS A 269 8.81 -24.94 -11.99
N ARG A 270 7.78 -25.74 -12.31
CA ARG A 270 7.06 -26.57 -11.34
C ARG A 270 8.10 -27.24 -10.45
N LYS A 271 8.17 -26.84 -9.18
CA LYS A 271 8.89 -27.59 -8.16
C LYS A 271 8.20 -28.95 -8.14
N THR A 272 8.84 -29.97 -8.71
CA THR A 272 8.50 -31.35 -8.40
C THR A 272 8.62 -31.47 -6.88
N THR A 273 7.50 -31.70 -6.21
CA THR A 273 7.45 -31.93 -4.77
C THR A 273 8.41 -33.07 -4.44
N PRO A 274 9.40 -32.87 -3.55
CA PRO A 274 10.24 -33.97 -3.11
C PRO A 274 9.38 -34.89 -2.25
N ARG A 275 9.21 -36.13 -2.70
CA ARG A 275 8.62 -37.23 -1.91
C ARG A 275 9.52 -37.44 -0.68
N PRO A 276 9.01 -37.51 0.56
CA PRO A 276 9.85 -37.64 1.74
C PRO A 276 10.35 -39.09 1.82
N SER A 277 11.63 -39.32 1.52
CA SER A 277 12.29 -40.56 1.92
C SER A 277 12.67 -40.46 3.40
N MET A 278 12.05 -41.28 4.24
CA MET A 278 12.53 -41.53 5.58
C MET A 278 13.96 -42.06 5.53
N ARG A 279 14.94 -41.28 6.00
CA ARG A 279 16.03 -41.70 6.91
C ARG A 279 17.06 -40.59 7.12
N SER A 280 17.19 -40.26 8.40
CA SER A 280 18.38 -39.81 9.15
C SER A 280 19.06 -38.46 8.91
N ARG A 281 19.12 -37.75 10.05
CA ARG A 281 20.15 -36.88 10.62
C ARG A 281 20.24 -35.42 10.18
N GLU A 282 20.04 -34.58 11.20
CA GLU A 282 20.15 -33.14 11.19
C GLU A 282 21.47 -32.63 10.62
N ALA A 283 21.36 -31.76 9.62
CA ALA A 283 22.30 -30.67 9.41
C ALA A 283 21.53 -29.48 8.83
N LYS A 284 21.39 -28.45 9.66
CA LYS A 284 20.74 -27.17 9.36
C LYS A 284 21.52 -26.46 8.23
N ARG A 285 21.20 -26.74 6.96
CA ARG A 285 21.75 -25.99 5.82
C ARG A 285 20.91 -24.76 5.56
N VAL A 286 21.46 -23.61 5.94
CA VAL A 286 21.07 -22.29 5.46
C VAL A 286 21.07 -22.34 3.93
N ALA A 287 19.87 -22.29 3.33
CA ALA A 287 19.70 -22.23 1.89
C ALA A 287 20.34 -20.94 1.37
N SER A 288 21.54 -21.09 0.82
CA SER A 288 22.37 -19.98 0.43
C SER A 288 21.78 -19.25 -0.78
N VAL A 289 21.82 -17.92 -0.72
CA VAL A 289 21.66 -16.93 -1.81
C VAL A 289 22.48 -17.27 -3.08
N ARG A 290 23.36 -18.28 -3.01
CA ARG A 290 24.18 -18.78 -4.12
C ARG A 290 23.41 -19.69 -5.08
N GLU A 291 22.30 -20.28 -4.67
CA GLU A 291 21.44 -21.05 -5.58
C GLU A 291 20.68 -20.13 -6.53
N THR A 292 20.06 -19.05 -6.02
CA THR A 292 19.35 -18.06 -6.84
C THR A 292 20.28 -17.38 -7.87
N ALA A 293 21.56 -17.17 -7.53
CA ALA A 293 22.56 -16.63 -8.46
C ALA A 293 22.96 -17.61 -9.59
N LYS A 294 22.91 -18.94 -9.35
CA LYS A 294 23.16 -19.95 -10.40
C LYS A 294 21.96 -20.16 -11.33
N TYR A 295 20.73 -19.92 -10.86
CA TYR A 295 19.51 -19.97 -11.67
C TYR A 295 19.35 -18.76 -12.59
N LEU A 296 19.92 -17.61 -12.22
CA LEU A 296 19.89 -16.38 -13.03
C LEU A 296 20.67 -16.51 -14.36
N ALA A 297 21.56 -17.50 -14.48
CA ALA A 297 22.47 -17.65 -15.62
C ALA A 297 21.84 -18.32 -16.87
N LYS A 298 20.53 -18.58 -16.92
CA LYS A 298 19.91 -19.36 -18.01
C LYS A 298 18.56 -18.85 -18.56
N SER A 299 18.17 -17.60 -18.31
CA SER A 299 17.11 -16.99 -19.12
C SER A 299 17.71 -16.47 -20.43
N SER A 300 17.31 -17.05 -21.56
CA SER A 300 17.62 -16.46 -22.87
C SER A 300 17.03 -15.04 -22.95
N ARG A 301 17.72 -14.13 -23.64
CA ARG A 301 17.27 -12.75 -23.82
C ARG A 301 15.95 -12.67 -24.59
N TYR A 302 15.69 -13.66 -25.44
CA TYR A 302 14.50 -13.76 -26.28
C TYR A 302 13.73 -15.06 -25.96
N PRO A 303 12.85 -15.07 -24.93
CA PRO A 303 12.04 -16.23 -24.63
C PRO A 303 11.13 -16.58 -25.81
N VAL A 304 11.31 -17.77 -26.36
CA VAL A 304 10.63 -18.24 -27.59
C VAL A 304 9.12 -18.08 -27.55
N ARG A 305 8.49 -18.45 -26.42
CA ARG A 305 7.03 -18.35 -26.27
C ARG A 305 6.55 -16.90 -26.37
N VAL A 306 7.31 -15.96 -25.81
CA VAL A 306 6.97 -14.53 -25.83
C VAL A 306 7.14 -13.96 -27.24
N VAL A 307 8.21 -14.36 -27.95
CA VAL A 307 8.40 -14.00 -29.36
C VAL A 307 7.24 -14.52 -30.22
N LEU A 308 6.82 -15.78 -30.02
CA LEU A 308 5.70 -16.36 -30.77
C LEU A 308 4.35 -15.73 -30.39
N CYS A 309 4.16 -15.30 -29.14
CA CYS A 309 2.98 -14.52 -28.75
C CYS A 309 2.85 -13.20 -29.53
N ALA A 310 3.94 -12.60 -30.01
CA ALA A 310 3.85 -11.39 -30.85
C ALA A 310 3.09 -11.67 -32.15
N TYR A 311 3.30 -12.84 -32.76
CA TYR A 311 2.54 -13.28 -33.93
C TYR A 311 1.07 -13.53 -33.58
N MET A 312 0.76 -14.13 -32.42
CA MET A 312 -0.62 -14.33 -31.98
C MET A 312 -1.36 -13.00 -31.79
N ILE A 313 -0.70 -12.01 -31.17
CA ILE A 313 -1.26 -10.66 -30.96
C ILE A 313 -1.49 -9.96 -32.31
N LEU A 314 -0.56 -10.12 -33.27
CA LEU A 314 -0.68 -9.52 -34.60
C LEU A 314 -1.81 -10.12 -35.44
N GLY A 315 -2.01 -11.45 -35.36
CA GLY A 315 -3.02 -12.16 -36.15
C GLY A 315 -4.43 -12.10 -35.56
N HIS A 316 -4.53 -12.26 -34.24
CA HIS A 316 -5.79 -12.39 -33.53
C HIS A 316 -5.80 -11.57 -32.23
N PRO A 317 -5.79 -10.23 -32.34
CA PRO A 317 -5.81 -9.37 -31.16
C PRO A 317 -7.02 -9.65 -30.27
N GLU A 318 -8.20 -9.89 -30.86
CA GLU A 318 -9.45 -10.16 -30.13
C GLU A 318 -9.45 -11.48 -29.35
N ALA A 319 -8.69 -12.48 -29.79
CA ALA A 319 -8.60 -13.77 -29.11
C ALA A 319 -7.57 -13.77 -27.97
N VAL A 320 -6.59 -12.86 -28.02
CA VAL A 320 -5.47 -12.81 -27.08
C VAL A 320 -5.62 -11.70 -26.05
N LEU A 321 -6.21 -10.56 -26.43
CA LEU A 321 -6.36 -9.38 -25.59
C LEU A 321 -7.76 -9.38 -24.98
N SER A 322 -7.83 -9.17 -23.67
CA SER A 322 -9.08 -9.11 -22.90
C SER A 322 -9.85 -7.78 -23.03
N GLY A 323 -9.42 -6.86 -23.90
CA GLY A 323 -10.14 -5.60 -24.20
C GLY A 323 -9.39 -4.62 -25.13
N HIS A 324 -9.98 -3.43 -25.37
CA HIS A 324 -9.51 -2.41 -26.34
C HIS A 324 -8.92 -1.14 -25.69
N GLY A 325 -8.26 -1.27 -24.55
CA GLY A 325 -7.65 -0.13 -23.85
C GLY A 325 -6.38 0.41 -24.52
N GLU A 326 -5.90 1.57 -24.05
CA GLU A 326 -4.67 2.20 -24.54
C GLU A 326 -3.43 1.28 -24.42
N ARG A 327 -3.39 0.42 -23.40
CA ARG A 327 -2.28 -0.52 -23.17
C ARG A 327 -2.31 -1.67 -24.17
N GLU A 328 -3.50 -2.16 -24.49
CA GLU A 328 -3.76 -3.22 -25.47
C GLU A 328 -3.45 -2.73 -26.89
N ILE A 329 -3.81 -1.48 -27.20
CA ILE A 329 -3.43 -0.80 -28.46
C ILE A 329 -1.91 -0.62 -28.55
N ALA A 330 -1.25 -0.17 -27.49
CA ALA A 330 0.20 -0.02 -27.46
C ALA A 330 0.94 -1.37 -27.59
N LEU A 331 0.41 -2.43 -26.98
CA LEU A 331 0.92 -3.79 -27.12
C LEU A 331 0.77 -4.29 -28.56
N ALA A 332 -0.40 -4.11 -29.19
CA ALA A 332 -0.62 -4.51 -30.58
C ALA A 332 0.34 -3.78 -31.54
N LYS A 333 0.49 -2.46 -31.40
CA LYS A 333 1.43 -1.66 -32.21
C LYS A 333 2.89 -2.07 -32.02
N SER A 334 3.31 -2.31 -30.77
CA SER A 334 4.69 -2.75 -30.49
C SER A 334 4.96 -4.19 -30.94
N ALA A 335 3.96 -5.08 -30.89
CA ALA A 335 4.04 -6.43 -31.44
C ALA A 335 4.19 -6.41 -32.96
N GLU A 336 3.40 -5.58 -33.65
CA GLU A 336 3.50 -5.39 -35.11
C GLU A 336 4.88 -4.88 -35.52
N ALA A 337 5.37 -3.82 -34.88
CA ALA A 337 6.71 -3.29 -35.14
C ALA A 337 7.80 -4.34 -34.90
N PHE A 338 7.71 -5.11 -33.81
CA PHE A 338 8.67 -6.18 -33.53
C PHE A 338 8.66 -7.29 -34.59
N VAL A 339 7.48 -7.75 -35.00
CA VAL A 339 7.35 -8.80 -36.04
C VAL A 339 7.92 -8.31 -37.37
N GLN A 340 7.65 -7.06 -37.76
CA GLN A 340 8.21 -6.46 -38.96
C GLN A 340 9.75 -6.46 -38.94
N GLU A 341 10.35 -6.04 -37.83
CA GLU A 341 11.82 -6.00 -37.68
C GLU A 341 12.45 -7.40 -37.69
N LEU A 342 11.78 -8.41 -37.10
CA LEU A 342 12.21 -9.80 -37.13
C LEU A 342 12.14 -10.38 -38.55
N GLU A 343 11.05 -10.14 -39.28
CA GLU A 343 10.88 -10.60 -40.66
C GLU A 343 11.87 -9.93 -41.60
N LEU A 344 12.09 -8.62 -41.46
CA LEU A 344 13.11 -7.89 -42.20
C LEU A 344 14.51 -8.43 -41.92
N LEU A 345 14.83 -8.79 -40.66
CA LEU A 345 16.09 -9.42 -40.32
C LEU A 345 16.25 -10.79 -40.98
N VAL A 346 15.20 -11.63 -40.97
CA VAL A 346 15.20 -12.94 -41.63
C VAL A 346 15.38 -12.77 -43.14
N LYS A 347 14.67 -11.81 -43.75
CA LYS A 347 14.78 -11.48 -45.17
C LYS A 347 16.19 -11.03 -45.56
N ILE A 348 16.82 -10.15 -44.78
CA ILE A 348 18.20 -9.73 -45.00
C ILE A 348 19.19 -10.91 -44.88
N ILE A 349 18.92 -11.89 -44.01
CA ILE A 349 19.75 -13.09 -43.88
C ILE A 349 19.60 -14.02 -45.11
N LEU A 350 18.40 -14.09 -45.70
CA LEU A 350 18.09 -14.96 -46.83
C LEU A 350 18.53 -14.36 -48.17
N GLU A 351 18.23 -13.08 -48.40
CA GLU A 351 18.39 -12.38 -49.69
C GLU A 351 19.61 -11.45 -49.72
N GLY A 352 20.20 -11.14 -48.55
CA GLY A 352 21.30 -10.19 -48.41
C GLY A 352 20.84 -8.75 -48.11
N PRO A 353 21.76 -7.78 -48.03
CA PRO A 353 21.45 -6.39 -47.70
C PRO A 353 20.50 -5.74 -48.72
N ILE A 354 19.31 -5.36 -48.27
CA ILE A 354 18.24 -4.77 -49.08
C ILE A 354 18.53 -3.27 -49.30
N LYS A 355 18.32 -2.78 -50.52
CA LYS A 355 18.28 -1.34 -50.83
C LYS A 355 16.83 -0.87 -50.69
N ASN A 356 16.56 0.11 -49.83
CA ASN A 356 15.25 0.74 -49.76
C ASN A 356 15.06 1.56 -51.04
N SER A 357 14.19 1.14 -51.95
CA SER A 357 13.91 1.86 -53.20
C SER A 357 12.60 2.65 -53.16
N ASP A 358 12.00 2.86 -51.99
CA ASP A 358 10.63 3.38 -51.94
C ASP A 358 10.40 4.30 -50.73
N LYS A 359 10.95 5.51 -50.81
CA LYS A 359 10.42 6.73 -50.17
C LYS A 359 10.84 7.95 -51.01
N GLU A 360 9.91 8.47 -51.79
CA GLU A 360 9.96 9.84 -52.31
C GLU A 360 9.97 10.83 -51.13
N SER A 361 11.16 11.22 -50.67
CA SER A 361 11.38 12.50 -49.98
C SER A 361 12.87 12.78 -49.93
N GLY A 362 13.28 13.88 -50.55
CA GLY A 362 14.68 14.28 -50.73
C GLY A 362 15.47 14.37 -49.43
N SER A 363 16.37 13.41 -49.23
CA SER A 363 17.54 13.52 -48.35
C SER A 363 18.56 12.49 -48.81
N ALA A 364 19.71 12.97 -49.26
CA ALA A 364 20.76 12.19 -49.91
C ALA A 364 21.49 11.29 -48.90
N LEU A 365 21.02 10.06 -48.72
CA LEU A 365 21.84 8.90 -48.35
C LEU A 365 20.99 7.64 -48.53
N THR A 366 21.28 6.88 -49.58
CA THR A 366 20.72 5.53 -49.81
C THR A 366 21.23 4.61 -48.70
N GLU A 367 20.59 4.62 -47.53
CA GLU A 367 21.01 3.80 -46.38
C GLU A 367 20.81 2.32 -46.70
N ARG A 368 21.90 1.65 -47.08
CA ARG A 368 21.93 0.20 -47.27
C ARG A 368 21.67 -0.46 -45.91
N LEU A 369 20.55 -1.17 -45.76
CA LEU A 369 20.23 -1.87 -44.52
C LEU A 369 21.23 -3.03 -44.31
N THR A 370 22.14 -2.85 -43.36
CA THR A 370 23.12 -3.88 -43.00
C THR A 370 22.56 -4.82 -41.94
N ILE A 371 23.07 -6.05 -41.88
CA ILE A 371 22.73 -7.01 -40.80
C ILE A 371 22.99 -6.37 -39.43
N ARG A 372 24.03 -5.53 -39.28
CA ARG A 372 24.37 -4.91 -38.00
C ARG A 372 23.35 -3.87 -37.55
N SER A 373 22.93 -2.98 -38.45
CA SER A 373 21.89 -1.98 -38.16
C SER A 373 20.53 -2.64 -37.91
N GLN A 374 20.21 -3.70 -38.66
CA GLN A 374 18.97 -4.45 -38.45
C GLN A 374 18.95 -5.20 -37.12
N LEU A 375 20.08 -5.79 -36.69
CA LEU A 375 20.18 -6.43 -35.38
C LEU A 375 19.95 -5.44 -34.22
N THR A 376 20.36 -4.18 -34.37
CA THR A 376 20.08 -3.13 -33.38
C THR A 376 18.61 -2.68 -33.40
N ALA A 377 18.01 -2.55 -34.59
CA ALA A 377 16.59 -2.21 -34.72
C ALA A 377 15.70 -3.32 -34.14
N PHE A 378 16.00 -4.58 -34.45
CA PHE A 378 15.36 -5.77 -33.89
C PHE A 378 15.41 -5.78 -32.36
N ASP A 379 16.59 -5.56 -31.75
CA ASP A 379 16.69 -5.59 -30.28
C ASP A 379 15.94 -4.42 -29.62
N LYS A 380 15.93 -3.24 -30.24
CA LYS A 380 15.15 -2.09 -29.76
C LYS A 380 13.64 -2.36 -29.83
N ALA A 381 13.16 -2.90 -30.95
CA ALA A 381 11.76 -3.28 -31.12
C ALA A 381 11.35 -4.38 -30.12
N TRP A 382 12.23 -5.36 -29.87
CA TRP A 382 12.04 -6.37 -28.83
C TRP A 382 11.89 -5.76 -27.43
N CYS A 383 12.78 -4.83 -27.04
CA CYS A 383 12.69 -4.17 -25.74
C CYS A 383 11.38 -3.39 -25.58
N SER A 384 10.93 -2.68 -26.63
CA SER A 384 9.65 -1.98 -26.62
C SER A 384 8.47 -2.94 -26.48
N TYR A 385 8.43 -3.99 -27.28
CA TYR A 385 7.40 -5.03 -27.20
C TYR A 385 7.38 -5.73 -25.83
N LEU A 386 8.52 -6.15 -25.31
CA LEU A 386 8.62 -6.85 -24.03
C LEU A 386 8.12 -5.98 -22.86
N ASN A 387 8.40 -4.68 -22.88
CA ASN A 387 7.87 -3.74 -21.90
C ASN A 387 6.33 -3.71 -21.93
N CYS A 388 5.74 -3.49 -23.11
CA CYS A 388 4.29 -3.49 -23.28
C CYS A 388 3.67 -4.85 -22.89
N PHE A 389 4.31 -5.95 -23.27
CA PHE A 389 3.85 -7.31 -22.98
C PHE A 389 3.84 -7.59 -21.48
N VAL A 390 4.88 -7.19 -20.74
CA VAL A 390 4.93 -7.36 -19.27
C VAL A 390 3.87 -6.51 -18.58
N VAL A 391 3.69 -5.26 -18.99
CA VAL A 391 2.67 -4.37 -18.42
C VAL A 391 1.28 -4.95 -18.63
N TRP A 392 0.99 -5.43 -19.84
CA TRP A 392 -0.26 -6.12 -20.15
C TRP A 392 -0.42 -7.40 -19.31
N LYS A 393 0.59 -8.27 -19.25
CA LYS A 393 0.51 -9.53 -18.50
C LYS A 393 0.30 -9.35 -17.00
N VAL A 394 0.82 -8.28 -16.40
CA VAL A 394 0.57 -7.98 -14.99
C VAL A 394 -0.90 -7.59 -14.78
N LYS A 395 -1.48 -6.77 -15.66
CA LYS A 395 -2.89 -6.39 -15.61
C LYS A 395 -3.80 -7.60 -15.85
N ASP A 396 -3.48 -8.42 -16.84
CA ASP A 396 -4.20 -9.66 -17.18
C ASP A 396 -4.24 -10.62 -15.98
N ALA A 397 -3.12 -10.79 -15.27
CA ALA A 397 -3.07 -11.61 -14.06
C ALA A 397 -3.90 -11.03 -12.89
N GLN A 398 -3.92 -9.70 -12.74
CA GLN A 398 -4.74 -9.03 -11.71
C GLN A 398 -6.24 -9.22 -11.98
N LEU A 399 -6.67 -9.03 -13.23
CA LEU A 399 -8.07 -9.26 -13.62
C LEU A 399 -8.48 -10.71 -13.40
N LEU A 400 -7.61 -11.66 -13.75
CA LEU A 400 -7.87 -13.08 -13.49
C LEU A 400 -7.98 -13.37 -11.97
N GLU A 401 -7.15 -12.77 -11.14
CA GLU A 401 -7.23 -12.91 -9.69
C GLU A 401 -8.55 -12.34 -9.14
N GLU A 402 -8.94 -11.15 -9.58
CA GLU A 402 -10.21 -10.52 -9.22
C GLU A 402 -11.42 -11.37 -9.63
N ASP A 403 -11.40 -11.95 -10.84
CA ASP A 403 -12.45 -12.82 -11.33
C ASP A 403 -12.52 -14.14 -10.57
N LEU A 404 -11.36 -14.72 -10.21
CA LEU A 404 -11.31 -15.93 -9.37
C LEU A 404 -11.85 -15.66 -7.96
N VAL A 405 -11.50 -14.51 -7.36
CA VAL A 405 -12.04 -14.10 -6.06
C VAL A 405 -13.55 -13.88 -6.15
N ARG A 406 -14.02 -13.22 -7.21
CA ARG A 406 -15.46 -13.00 -7.44
C ARG A 406 -16.20 -14.33 -7.59
N ALA A 407 -15.66 -15.25 -8.39
CA ALA A 407 -16.24 -16.58 -8.57
C ALA A 407 -16.27 -17.37 -7.26
N ALA A 408 -15.20 -17.32 -6.45
CA ALA A 408 -15.16 -17.94 -5.14
C ALA A 408 -16.23 -17.36 -4.20
N CYS A 409 -16.34 -16.03 -4.11
CA CYS A 409 -17.39 -15.36 -3.32
C CYS A 409 -18.80 -15.73 -3.79
N GLN A 410 -19.03 -15.81 -5.11
CA GLN A 410 -20.33 -16.23 -5.65
C GLN A 410 -20.64 -17.70 -5.33
N LEU A 411 -19.64 -18.58 -5.36
CA LEU A 411 -19.78 -19.97 -4.95
C LEU A 411 -20.09 -20.08 -3.45
N GLU A 412 -19.42 -19.30 -2.61
CA GLU A 412 -19.70 -19.23 -1.17
C GLU A 412 -21.12 -18.72 -0.89
N LEU A 413 -21.55 -17.63 -1.54
CA LEU A 413 -22.91 -17.11 -1.42
C LEU A 413 -23.96 -18.11 -1.90
N SER A 414 -23.72 -18.78 -3.02
CA SER A 414 -24.61 -19.83 -3.54
C SER A 414 -24.66 -21.03 -2.59
N MET A 415 -23.53 -21.40 -1.99
CA MET A 415 -23.45 -22.46 -0.98
C MET A 415 -24.22 -22.09 0.28
N ILE A 416 -24.09 -20.87 0.81
CA ILE A 416 -24.84 -20.39 1.98
C ILE A 416 -26.35 -20.38 1.69
N GLN A 417 -26.77 -19.92 0.51
CA GLN A 417 -28.17 -19.91 0.09
C GLN A 417 -28.74 -21.32 -0.08
N LYS A 418 -28.00 -22.24 -0.72
CA LYS A 418 -28.44 -23.64 -0.89
C LYS A 418 -28.39 -24.44 0.41
N CYS A 419 -27.47 -24.11 1.32
CA CYS A 419 -27.33 -24.79 2.61
C CYS A 419 -28.26 -24.24 3.71
N LYS A 420 -29.12 -23.24 3.44
CA LYS A 420 -30.05 -22.63 4.41
C LYS A 420 -29.40 -22.40 5.79
N LEU A 421 -28.23 -21.76 5.82
CA LEU A 421 -27.63 -21.31 7.07
C LEU A 421 -28.35 -20.03 7.56
N THR A 422 -29.58 -20.17 8.06
CA THR A 422 -30.22 -19.11 8.85
C THR A 422 -29.64 -19.16 10.28
N PRO A 423 -29.39 -18.00 10.94
CA PRO A 423 -28.83 -17.98 12.30
C PRO A 423 -29.80 -18.54 13.36
N GLU A 424 -31.07 -18.68 13.00
CA GLU A 424 -32.15 -19.21 13.84
C GLU A 424 -32.88 -20.29 13.01
N GLY A 425 -32.73 -21.56 13.38
CA GLY A 425 -33.41 -22.66 12.72
C GLY A 425 -32.76 -24.02 13.05
N ASP A 426 -33.47 -24.82 13.83
CA ASP A 426 -33.06 -26.10 14.44
C ASP A 426 -32.13 -27.01 13.62
N ASN A 427 -30.99 -27.33 14.23
CA ASN A 427 -29.97 -28.28 13.75
C ASN A 427 -30.37 -29.75 13.96
N THR A 428 -31.53 -30.20 13.47
CA THR A 428 -31.96 -31.60 13.69
C THR A 428 -32.08 -32.45 12.44
N ALA A 429 -31.82 -31.93 11.24
CA ALA A 429 -31.83 -32.75 10.02
C ALA A 429 -30.83 -32.30 8.94
N LEU A 430 -29.57 -32.08 9.30
CA LEU A 430 -28.50 -31.87 8.31
C LEU A 430 -28.02 -33.22 7.76
N THR A 431 -28.23 -33.46 6.46
CA THR A 431 -27.73 -34.63 5.73
C THR A 431 -26.20 -34.73 5.83
N HIS A 432 -25.68 -35.95 5.76
CA HIS A 432 -24.27 -36.29 5.99
C HIS A 432 -23.28 -35.40 5.19
N ASP A 433 -23.66 -34.98 3.99
CA ASP A 433 -22.84 -34.12 3.13
C ASP A 433 -22.68 -32.69 3.67
N MET A 434 -23.65 -32.18 4.43
CA MET A 434 -23.58 -30.84 5.02
C MET A 434 -22.65 -30.77 6.25
N LYS A 435 -22.39 -31.92 6.90
CA LYS A 435 -21.44 -32.01 8.04
C LYS A 435 -19.98 -32.00 7.60
N ALA A 436 -19.68 -32.37 6.36
CA ALA A 436 -18.31 -32.41 5.84
C ALA A 436 -17.72 -31.01 5.58
N ILE A 437 -18.56 -29.99 5.48
CA ILE A 437 -18.20 -28.62 5.06
C ILE A 437 -17.84 -27.72 6.27
N GLN A 438 -18.12 -28.17 7.51
CA GLN A 438 -17.92 -27.38 8.75
C GLN A 438 -16.49 -27.41 9.34
N ARG A 439 -15.44 -27.68 8.56
CA ARG A 439 -14.05 -27.71 9.07
C ARG A 439 -13.20 -26.53 8.64
#